data_AF-A0A2E7SFL0-F1
#
_entry.id   AF-A0A2E7SFL0-F1
#
_cell.length_a   1.000
_cell.length_b   1.000
_cell.length_c   1.000
_cell.angle_alpha   90.00
_cell.angle_beta   90.00
_cell.angle_gamma   90.00
#
_symmetry.space_group_name_H-M   'P 1'
#
loop_
_entity.id
_entity.type
_entity.pdbx_description
1 polymer ?
#
loop_
_entity_poly.entity_id
_entity_poly.type
_entity_poly.pdbx_seq_one_letter_code
_entity_poly.pdbx_strand_id
1 'polypeptide(L)'
;MELAVVLEGSDALEHLEAAHNAAWVVPDRPLLELCRDRLAMLIDHPSALQLSDARRDRLRAWAERVTDPVERAALTFTEQYTLDVASVTDDQVEALRAGLDDQGLVDFLNALLVVEQRMRLEMVWEQVL
;
A
#
# COMPACT_ATOMS: atom_id res chain seq x y z
N MET A 1 -11.32 -13.86 -1.86
CA MET A 1 -12.68 -13.84 -2.43
C MET A 1 -12.91 -12.45 -2.99
N GLU A 2 -13.54 -12.33 -4.16
CA GLU A 2 -13.65 -11.04 -4.85
C GLU A 2 -14.71 -10.14 -4.19
N LEU A 3 -14.37 -8.87 -3.89
CA LEU A 3 -15.30 -7.93 -3.25
C LEU A 3 -16.60 -7.75 -4.07
N ALA A 4 -16.51 -7.83 -5.39
CA ALA A 4 -17.66 -7.72 -6.27
C ALA A 4 -18.73 -8.79 -5.99
N VAL A 5 -18.31 -9.98 -5.57
CA VAL A 5 -19.21 -11.09 -5.20
C VAL A 5 -19.84 -10.84 -3.84
N VAL A 6 -19.05 -10.36 -2.87
CA VAL A 6 -19.53 -10.17 -1.49
C VAL A 6 -20.46 -8.98 -1.34
N LEU A 7 -20.21 -7.93 -2.10
CA LEU A 7 -20.93 -6.65 -2.03
C LEU A 7 -21.92 -6.48 -3.19
N GLU A 8 -22.30 -7.55 -3.88
CA GLU A 8 -23.25 -7.50 -4.99
C GLU A 8 -24.56 -6.83 -4.55
N GLY A 9 -24.97 -5.79 -5.28
CA GLY A 9 -26.20 -5.01 -4.99
C GLY A 9 -26.06 -3.96 -3.88
N SER A 10 -24.86 -3.75 -3.32
CA SER A 10 -24.56 -2.68 -2.37
C SER A 10 -24.01 -1.43 -3.08
N ASP A 11 -24.44 -0.24 -2.65
CA ASP A 11 -23.86 1.04 -3.09
C ASP A 11 -22.40 1.20 -2.60
N ALA A 12 -22.03 0.51 -1.53
CA ALA A 12 -20.67 0.49 -1.02
C ALA A 12 -19.66 -0.06 -2.03
N LEU A 13 -20.04 -1.02 -2.87
CA LEU A 13 -19.13 -1.59 -3.87
C LEU A 13 -18.69 -0.53 -4.87
N GLU A 14 -19.64 0.23 -5.41
CA GLU A 14 -19.36 1.29 -6.39
C GLU A 14 -18.41 2.35 -5.82
N HIS A 15 -18.66 2.80 -4.59
CA HIS A 15 -17.82 3.82 -3.94
C HIS A 15 -16.41 3.31 -3.60
N LEU A 16 -16.29 2.05 -3.14
CA LEU A 16 -14.99 1.44 -2.85
C LEU A 16 -14.18 1.21 -4.14
N GLU A 17 -14.82 0.79 -5.22
CA GLU A 17 -14.17 0.66 -6.53
C GLU A 17 -13.73 2.00 -7.10
N ALA A 18 -14.58 3.03 -7.00
CA ALA A 18 -14.23 4.37 -7.44
C ALA A 18 -13.01 4.93 -6.69
N ALA A 19 -12.99 4.79 -5.36
CA ALA A 19 -11.86 5.21 -4.54
C ALA A 19 -10.57 4.43 -4.91
N HIS A 20 -10.68 3.10 -5.00
CA HIS A 20 -9.53 2.25 -5.35
C HIS A 20 -8.98 2.58 -6.75
N ASN A 21 -9.85 2.79 -7.74
CA ASN A 21 -9.43 3.17 -9.09
C ASN A 21 -8.76 4.55 -9.10
N ALA A 22 -9.29 5.52 -8.35
CA ALA A 22 -8.70 6.85 -8.22
C ALA A 22 -7.33 6.82 -7.55
N ALA A 23 -7.12 5.94 -6.56
CA ALA A 23 -5.83 5.76 -5.87
C ALA A 23 -4.69 5.36 -6.81
N TRP A 24 -4.97 4.75 -7.96
CA TRP A 24 -3.94 4.39 -8.94
C TRP A 24 -3.59 5.52 -9.92
N VAL A 25 -4.29 6.66 -9.86
CA VAL A 25 -4.03 7.87 -10.64
C VAL A 25 -3.12 8.82 -9.85
N VAL A 26 -1.97 8.29 -9.39
CA VAL A 26 -0.95 9.06 -8.66
C VAL A 26 0.25 9.43 -9.55
N PRO A 27 0.97 10.53 -9.25
CA PRO A 27 2.15 10.92 -10.03
C PRO A 27 3.25 9.84 -10.08
N ASP A 28 3.53 9.18 -8.95
CA ASP A 28 4.53 8.12 -8.85
C ASP A 28 3.89 6.76 -8.59
N ARG A 29 3.29 6.20 -9.65
CA ARG A 29 2.71 4.86 -9.61
C ARG A 29 3.72 3.75 -9.26
N PRO A 30 4.96 3.72 -9.78
CA PRO A 30 5.96 2.73 -9.39
C PRO A 30 6.27 2.70 -7.88
N LEU A 31 6.31 3.86 -7.22
CA LEU A 31 6.50 3.95 -5.78
C LEU A 31 5.32 3.36 -5.00
N LEU A 32 4.08 3.64 -5.44
CA LEU A 32 2.88 3.03 -4.88
C LEU A 32 2.87 1.51 -5.08
N GLU A 33 3.26 1.02 -6.26
CA GLU A 33 3.38 -0.42 -6.54
C GLU A 33 4.42 -1.10 -5.63
N LEU A 34 5.54 -0.43 -5.36
CA LEU A 34 6.55 -0.89 -4.40
C LEU A 34 6.00 -1.05 -2.99
N CYS A 35 5.30 -0.04 -2.50
CA CYS A 35 4.72 -0.05 -1.16
C CYS A 35 3.58 -1.05 -1.06
N ARG A 36 2.74 -1.15 -2.10
CA ARG A 36 1.67 -2.14 -2.23
C ARG A 36 2.21 -3.57 -2.17
N ASP A 37 3.30 -3.86 -2.86
CA ASP A 37 3.91 -5.20 -2.83
C ASP A 37 4.46 -5.52 -1.44
N ARG A 38 5.13 -4.56 -0.78
CA ARG A 38 5.67 -4.76 0.57
C ARG A 38 4.54 -4.96 1.59
N LEU A 39 3.51 -4.13 1.51
CA LEU A 39 2.32 -4.22 2.32
C LEU A 39 1.66 -5.59 2.19
N ALA A 40 1.44 -6.07 0.95
CA ALA A 40 0.86 -7.38 0.71
C ALA A 40 1.68 -8.50 1.39
N MET A 41 3.01 -8.39 1.41
CA MET A 41 3.86 -9.33 2.14
C MET A 41 3.73 -9.23 3.68
N LEU A 42 3.53 -8.02 4.23
CA LEU A 42 3.40 -7.80 5.67
C LEU A 42 2.09 -8.34 6.24
N ILE A 43 1.01 -8.19 5.49
CA ILE A 43 -0.33 -8.64 5.91
C ILE A 43 -0.70 -10.02 5.38
N ASP A 44 0.24 -10.71 4.70
CA ASP A 44 0.03 -12.03 4.08
C ASP A 44 -1.14 -12.06 3.07
N HIS A 45 -1.28 -10.98 2.28
CA HIS A 45 -2.30 -10.88 1.25
C HIS A 45 -1.97 -11.79 0.05
N PRO A 46 -2.94 -12.51 -0.55
CA PRO A 46 -2.69 -13.43 -1.67
C PRO A 46 -1.98 -12.83 -2.88
N SER A 47 -2.09 -11.52 -3.11
CA SER A 47 -1.35 -10.85 -4.19
C SER A 47 0.17 -10.94 -4.05
N ALA A 48 0.70 -11.18 -2.84
CA ALA A 48 2.13 -11.39 -2.61
C ALA A 48 2.65 -12.68 -3.27
N LEU A 49 1.77 -13.65 -3.54
CA LEU A 49 2.10 -14.89 -4.25
C LEU A 49 2.39 -14.65 -5.74
N GLN A 50 1.86 -13.56 -6.31
CA GLN A 50 2.04 -13.20 -7.71
C GLN A 50 3.36 -12.45 -7.97
N LEU A 51 4.11 -12.11 -6.92
CA LEU A 51 5.42 -11.48 -7.05
C LEU A 51 6.45 -12.45 -7.63
N SER A 52 7.28 -11.96 -8.54
CA SER A 52 8.46 -12.71 -8.98
C SER A 52 9.44 -12.91 -7.82
N ASP A 53 10.22 -13.99 -7.87
CA ASP A 53 11.20 -14.29 -6.81
C ASP A 53 12.19 -13.14 -6.61
N ALA A 54 12.67 -12.53 -7.71
CA ALA A 54 13.55 -11.37 -7.64
C ALA A 54 12.92 -10.17 -6.92
N ARG A 55 11.62 -9.90 -7.17
CA ARG A 55 10.88 -8.81 -6.51
C ARG A 55 10.68 -9.11 -5.02
N ARG A 56 10.30 -10.34 -4.70
CA ARG A 56 10.11 -10.81 -3.32
C ARG A 56 11.42 -10.73 -2.52
N ASP A 57 12.53 -11.19 -3.10
CA ASP A 57 13.84 -11.16 -2.45
C ASP A 57 14.37 -9.73 -2.27
N ARG A 58 14.13 -8.84 -3.25
CA ARG A 58 14.44 -7.41 -3.11
C ARG A 58 13.68 -6.80 -1.92
N LEU A 59 12.39 -7.08 -1.81
CA LEU A 59 11.53 -6.54 -0.75
C LEU A 59 11.79 -7.17 0.62
N ARG A 60 12.19 -8.44 0.70
CA ARG A 60 12.62 -9.07 1.97
C ARG A 60 13.88 -8.42 2.54
N ALA A 61 14.83 -8.07 1.67
CA ALA A 61 16.09 -7.45 2.04
C ALA A 61 16.11 -5.94 1.69
N TRP A 62 14.95 -5.27 1.72
CA TRP A 62 14.84 -3.90 1.20
C TRP A 62 15.75 -2.91 1.94
N ALA A 63 15.93 -3.10 3.25
CA ALA A 63 16.79 -2.27 4.08
C ALA A 63 18.25 -2.23 3.58
N GLU A 64 18.70 -3.29 2.89
CA GLU A 64 20.03 -3.43 2.30
C GLU A 64 20.04 -3.18 0.78
N ARG A 65 18.98 -3.58 0.08
CA ARG A 65 18.93 -3.60 -1.40
C ARG A 65 18.29 -2.38 -2.04
N VAL A 66 17.51 -1.61 -1.30
CA VAL A 66 16.89 -0.38 -1.81
C VAL A 66 17.80 0.78 -1.44
N THR A 67 18.42 1.39 -2.44
CA THR A 67 19.36 2.50 -2.27
C THR A 67 18.74 3.86 -2.56
N ASP A 68 17.64 3.89 -3.30
CA ASP A 68 16.94 5.13 -3.61
C ASP A 68 16.31 5.71 -2.31
N PRO A 69 16.59 6.97 -1.96
CA PRO A 69 16.15 7.55 -0.70
C PRO A 69 14.62 7.69 -0.61
N VAL A 70 13.93 7.94 -1.72
CA VAL A 70 12.47 8.09 -1.76
C VAL A 70 11.81 6.73 -1.59
N GLU A 71 12.27 5.70 -2.31
CA GLU A 71 11.81 4.33 -2.12
C GLU A 71 12.02 3.85 -0.68
N ARG A 72 13.16 4.17 -0.07
CA ARG A 72 13.45 3.82 1.33
C ARG A 72 12.53 4.52 2.31
N ALA A 73 12.28 5.82 2.13
CA ALA A 73 11.37 6.58 2.98
C ALA A 73 9.95 6.03 2.88
N ALA A 74 9.48 5.75 1.66
CA ALA A 74 8.16 5.19 1.41
C ALA A 74 7.99 3.79 2.01
N LEU A 75 8.99 2.92 1.89
CA LEU A 75 8.99 1.61 2.53
C LEU A 75 9.02 1.71 4.06
N THR A 76 9.85 2.59 4.61
CA THR A 76 9.93 2.83 6.07
C THR A 76 8.57 3.26 6.61
N PHE A 77 7.93 4.25 5.96
CA PHE A 77 6.60 4.69 6.32
C PHE A 77 5.59 3.54 6.20
N THR A 78 5.60 2.81 5.08
CA THR A 78 4.67 1.70 4.82
C THR A 78 4.75 0.63 5.91
N GLU A 79 5.95 0.21 6.32
CA GLU A 79 6.10 -0.76 7.41
C GLU A 79 5.57 -0.22 8.74
N GLN A 80 5.96 1.02 9.10
CA GLN A 80 5.54 1.62 10.37
C GLN A 80 4.02 1.81 10.43
N TYR A 81 3.43 2.40 9.40
CA TYR A 81 1.98 2.60 9.28
C TYR A 81 1.21 1.27 9.40
N THR A 82 1.69 0.23 8.73
CA THR A 82 1.03 -1.09 8.71
C THR A 82 1.07 -1.79 10.07
N LEU A 83 2.18 -1.64 10.80
CA LEU A 83 2.39 -2.30 12.09
C LEU A 83 1.82 -1.51 13.27
N ASP A 84 2.07 -0.20 13.29
CA ASP A 84 1.63 0.72 14.35
C ASP A 84 1.60 2.17 13.82
N VAL A 85 0.46 2.55 13.26
CA VAL A 85 0.20 3.92 12.78
C VAL A 85 0.35 4.98 13.87
N ALA A 86 0.10 4.63 15.15
CA ALA A 86 0.23 5.58 16.25
C ALA A 86 1.70 5.92 16.58
N SER A 87 2.64 5.09 16.11
CA SER A 87 4.08 5.27 16.29
C SER A 87 4.79 5.85 15.06
N VAL A 88 4.05 6.31 14.04
CA VAL A 88 4.62 7.08 12.93
C VAL A 88 5.22 8.38 13.47
N THR A 89 6.45 8.69 13.08
CA THR A 89 7.18 9.88 13.56
C THR A 89 7.22 10.99 12.52
N ASP A 90 7.40 12.24 12.99
CA ASP A 90 7.60 13.40 12.12
C ASP A 90 8.80 13.18 11.18
N ASP A 91 9.91 12.61 11.68
CA ASP A 91 11.09 12.30 10.86
C ASP A 91 10.78 11.37 9.68
N GLN A 92 9.91 10.38 9.86
CA GLN A 92 9.48 9.49 8.78
C GLN A 92 8.63 10.22 7.74
N VAL A 93 7.77 11.14 8.18
CA VAL A 93 6.95 11.98 7.30
C VAL A 93 7.82 12.97 6.53
N GLU A 94 8.77 13.64 7.18
CA GLU A 94 9.70 14.56 6.52
C GLU A 94 10.58 13.86 5.48
N ALA A 95 11.06 12.65 5.78
CA ALA A 95 11.86 11.87 4.85
C ALA A 95 11.09 11.56 3.55
N LEU A 96 9.80 11.27 3.66
CA LEU A 96 8.93 11.03 2.51
C LEU A 96 8.60 12.32 1.77
N ARG A 97 8.27 13.39 2.49
CA ARG A 97 7.98 14.72 1.94
C ARG A 97 9.14 15.26 1.10
N ALA A 98 10.38 15.05 1.53
CA ALA A 98 11.59 15.50 0.82
C ALA A 98 11.67 14.96 -0.61
N GLY A 99 11.04 13.81 -0.90
CA GLY A 99 11.01 13.19 -2.24
C GLY A 99 9.75 13.47 -3.06
N LEU A 100 8.64 13.89 -2.42
CA LEU A 100 7.31 13.94 -3.05
C LEU A 100 6.66 15.33 -3.08
N ASP A 101 7.23 16.33 -2.40
CA ASP A 101 6.56 17.61 -2.09
C ASP A 101 5.28 17.46 -1.25
N ASP A 102 4.64 18.57 -0.88
CA ASP A 102 3.47 18.56 0.01
C ASP A 102 2.24 17.90 -0.63
N GLN A 103 1.98 18.20 -1.92
CA GLN A 103 0.82 17.64 -2.60
C GLN A 103 1.07 16.18 -2.97
N GLY A 104 2.26 15.85 -3.45
CA GLY A 104 2.62 14.47 -3.76
C GLY A 104 2.66 13.58 -2.51
N LEU A 105 3.03 14.11 -1.33
CA LEU A 105 2.90 13.38 -0.07
C LEU A 105 1.43 13.03 0.23
N VAL A 106 0.53 14.01 0.14
CA VAL A 106 -0.90 13.82 0.41
C VAL A 106 -1.49 12.81 -0.57
N ASP A 107 -1.19 12.95 -1.86
CA ASP A 107 -1.69 12.06 -2.92
C ASP A 107 -1.19 10.63 -2.73
N PHE A 108 0.11 10.48 -2.44
CA PHE A 108 0.73 9.18 -2.21
C PHE A 108 0.17 8.48 -0.96
N LEU A 109 0.06 9.19 0.16
CA LEU A 109 -0.48 8.62 1.40
C LEU A 109 -1.93 8.22 1.23
N ASN A 110 -2.78 9.09 0.65
CA ASN A 110 -4.18 8.74 0.38
C ASN A 110 -4.29 7.48 -0.49
N ALA A 111 -3.48 7.39 -1.55
CA ALA A 111 -3.49 6.21 -2.41
C ALA A 111 -3.05 4.94 -1.68
N LEU A 112 -1.98 5.01 -0.89
CA LEU A 112 -1.49 3.88 -0.10
C LEU A 112 -2.55 3.38 0.88
N LEU A 113 -3.22 4.29 1.59
CA LEU A 113 -4.29 3.97 2.53
C LEU A 113 -5.46 3.27 1.83
N VAL A 114 -5.93 3.79 0.69
CA VAL A 114 -7.03 3.18 -0.05
C VAL A 114 -6.68 1.78 -0.57
N VAL A 115 -5.47 1.61 -1.11
CA VAL A 115 -4.97 0.30 -1.59
C VAL A 115 -4.88 -0.70 -0.45
N GLU A 116 -4.43 -0.27 0.72
CA GLU A 116 -4.33 -1.12 1.91
C GLU A 116 -5.70 -1.54 2.45
N GLN A 117 -6.65 -0.61 2.53
CA GLN A 117 -8.01 -0.91 2.96
C GLN A 117 -8.70 -1.91 2.03
N ARG A 118 -8.48 -1.83 0.71
CA ARG A 118 -9.00 -2.81 -0.26
C ARG A 118 -8.52 -4.22 0.08
N MET A 119 -7.22 -4.40 0.32
CA MET A 119 -6.65 -5.72 0.67
C MET A 119 -7.20 -6.26 1.98
N ARG A 120 -7.32 -5.42 3.02
CA ARG A 120 -7.87 -5.86 4.31
C ARG A 120 -9.33 -6.25 4.21
N LEU A 121 -10.14 -5.52 3.42
CA LEU A 121 -11.52 -5.91 3.17
C LEU A 121 -11.58 -7.30 2.51
N GLU A 122 -10.78 -7.53 1.46
CA GLU A 122 -10.70 -8.84 0.79
C GLU A 122 -10.36 -9.96 1.77
N MET A 123 -9.36 -9.75 2.65
CA MET A 123 -8.99 -10.72 3.69
C MET A 123 -10.07 -10.95 4.73
N VAL A 124 -10.74 -9.89 5.21
CA VAL A 124 -11.82 -10.02 6.21
C VAL A 124 -12.92 -10.91 5.66
N TRP A 125 -13.35 -10.66 4.42
CA TRP A 125 -14.41 -11.44 3.81
C TRP A 125 -14.03 -12.91 3.60
N GLU A 126 -12.77 -13.22 3.27
CA GLU A 126 -12.26 -14.60 3.21
C GLU A 126 -12.32 -15.34 4.56
N GLN A 127 -12.33 -14.61 5.69
CA GLN A 127 -12.40 -15.22 7.02
C GLN A 127 -13.83 -15.40 7.52
N VAL A 128 -14.76 -14.55 7.08
CA VAL A 128 -16.14 -14.53 7.61
C VAL A 128 -17.15 -15.27 6.74
N LEU A 129 -16.83 -15.58 5.48
CA LEU A 129 -17.67 -16.29 4.52
C LEU A 129 -16.94 -17.51 3.96
#